data_AF-A0A1H6YFE4-F1
#
_entry.id   AF-A0A1H6YFE4-F1
#
_cell.length_a   1.000
_cell.length_b   1.000
_cell.length_c   1.000
_cell.angle_alpha   90.00
_cell.angle_beta   90.00
_cell.angle_gamma   90.00
#
_symmetry.space_group_name_H-M   'P 1'
#
loop_
_entity.id
_entity.type
_entity.pdbx_description
1 polymer ?
#
loop_
_entity_poly.entity_id
_entity_poly.type
_entity_poly.pdbx_seq_one_letter_code
_entity_poly.pdbx_strand_id
1 'polypeptide(L)'
;MWIGTFDGSALIDNDNKLINFEKSDSILKGKCITSMAEDVNGNIFFTVFEFDFRHKKGESTGLFVLSSDGTLKELTIKNSGLPVNFIEEVLYEKNEQILWISTRNAGLTRYDLINDTWENYHNKNSNLPSSRILDMKFDSKNNLFLATDQGLVKISKE
;
A
#
# COMPACT_ATOMS: atom_id res chain seq x y z
N MET A 1 -8.95 -1.77 -14.95
CA MET A 1 -9.49 -1.62 -13.58
C MET A 1 -9.17 -2.86 -12.77
N TRP A 2 -8.46 -2.72 -11.65
CA TRP A 2 -8.19 -3.82 -10.72
C TRP A 2 -9.30 -3.95 -9.68
N ILE A 3 -9.61 -5.19 -9.30
CA ILE A 3 -10.65 -5.51 -8.31
C ILE A 3 -10.06 -6.54 -7.33
N GLY A 4 -10.04 -6.20 -6.05
CA GLY A 4 -9.75 -7.13 -4.96
C GLY A 4 -11.03 -7.62 -4.30
N THR A 5 -11.10 -8.91 -4.00
CA THR A 5 -12.22 -9.56 -3.29
C THR A 5 -11.67 -10.57 -2.28
N PHE A 6 -12.47 -10.99 -1.30
CA PHE A 6 -12.06 -12.05 -0.37
C PHE A 6 -11.76 -13.40 -1.07
N ASP A 7 -12.29 -13.60 -2.27
CA ASP A 7 -12.06 -14.81 -3.09
C ASP A 7 -10.97 -14.60 -4.15
N GLY A 8 -10.20 -13.51 -4.05
CA GLY A 8 -9.09 -13.24 -4.96
C GLY A 8 -9.15 -11.92 -5.70
N SER A 9 -8.28 -11.79 -6.70
CA SER A 9 -8.14 -10.58 -7.50
C SER A 9 -8.58 -10.78 -8.95
N ALA A 10 -9.05 -9.71 -9.57
CA ALA A 10 -9.38 -9.68 -10.99
C ALA A 10 -8.96 -8.35 -11.64
N LEU A 11 -8.74 -8.38 -12.95
CA LEU A 11 -8.45 -7.23 -13.78
C LEU A 11 -9.49 -7.16 -14.90
N ILE A 12 -10.10 -5.98 -15.09
CA ILE A 12 -10.83 -5.63 -16.30
C ILE A 12 -9.89 -4.82 -17.17
N ASP A 13 -9.51 -5.36 -18.33
CA ASP A 13 -8.61 -4.68 -19.26
C ASP A 13 -9.33 -3.59 -20.07
N ASN A 14 -8.59 -2.93 -20.96
CA ASN A 14 -9.11 -1.83 -21.77
C ASN A 14 -10.17 -2.27 -22.80
N ASP A 15 -10.24 -3.57 -23.10
CA ASP A 15 -11.24 -4.17 -23.98
C ASP A 15 -12.45 -4.70 -23.20
N ASN A 16 -12.57 -4.36 -21.91
CA ASN A 16 -13.58 -4.84 -20.96
C ASN A 16 -13.55 -6.36 -20.73
N LYS A 17 -12.43 -7.02 -21.01
CA LYS A 17 -12.28 -8.45 -20.73
C LYS A 17 -11.87 -8.64 -19.27
N LEU A 18 -12.58 -9.56 -18.60
CA LEU A 18 -12.27 -9.97 -17.24
C LEU A 18 -11.16 -11.02 -17.24
N ILE A 19 -10.07 -10.71 -16.55
CA ILE A 19 -8.96 -11.60 -16.25
C ILE A 19 -9.05 -11.96 -14.77
N ASN A 20 -9.27 -13.24 -14.47
CA ASN A 20 -9.36 -13.76 -13.11
C ASN A 20 -8.06 -14.49 -12.76
N PHE A 21 -7.42 -14.09 -11.65
CA PHE A 21 -6.13 -14.65 -11.23
C PHE A 21 -6.26 -15.96 -10.44
N GLU A 22 -7.44 -16.35 -9.98
CA GLU A 22 -7.67 -17.58 -9.21
C GLU A 22 -7.40 -18.86 -10.00
N LYS A 23 -7.50 -18.78 -11.33
CA LYS A 23 -7.21 -19.89 -12.24
C LYS A 23 -5.82 -19.81 -12.86
N SER A 24 -4.96 -18.93 -12.35
CA SER A 24 -3.61 -18.71 -12.85
C SER A 24 -2.55 -19.28 -11.90
N ASP A 25 -1.31 -19.31 -12.37
CA ASP A 25 -0.13 -19.57 -11.53
C ASP A 25 0.54 -18.26 -11.06
N SER A 26 -0.20 -17.15 -11.15
CA SER A 26 0.25 -15.84 -10.64
C SER A 26 0.41 -15.87 -9.12
N ILE A 27 1.27 -15.00 -8.60
CA ILE A 27 1.37 -14.71 -7.16
C ILE A 27 0.06 -14.20 -6.56
N LEU A 28 -0.87 -13.72 -7.41
CA LEU A 28 -2.20 -13.24 -7.01
C LEU A 28 -3.22 -14.37 -6.82
N LYS A 29 -2.87 -15.63 -7.13
CA LYS A 29 -3.77 -16.78 -6.94
C LYS A 29 -4.13 -16.93 -5.46
N GLY A 30 -5.42 -16.84 -5.14
CA GLY A 30 -5.91 -16.92 -3.76
C GLY A 30 -5.62 -15.68 -2.94
N LYS A 31 -5.16 -14.58 -3.56
CA LYS A 31 -4.77 -13.35 -2.88
C LYS A 31 -5.59 -12.16 -3.34
N CYS A 32 -5.99 -11.34 -2.39
CA CYS A 32 -6.76 -10.12 -2.60
C CYS A 32 -5.83 -8.91 -2.63
N ILE A 33 -5.83 -8.13 -3.71
CA ILE A 33 -5.20 -6.80 -3.70
C ILE A 33 -6.03 -5.87 -2.81
N THR A 34 -5.42 -5.32 -1.77
CA THR A 34 -6.12 -4.50 -0.76
C THR A 34 -5.92 -3.00 -0.91
N SER A 35 -4.79 -2.59 -1.47
CA SER A 35 -4.47 -1.20 -1.76
C SER A 35 -3.44 -1.13 -2.87
N MET A 36 -3.48 -0.06 -3.67
CA MET A 36 -2.63 0.10 -4.83
C MET A 36 -2.41 1.59 -5.17
N ALA A 37 -1.21 1.91 -5.63
CA ALA A 37 -0.84 3.21 -6.19
C ALA A 37 0.03 3.00 -7.45
N GLU A 38 -0.03 3.95 -8.38
CA GLU A 38 0.79 3.99 -9.58
C GLU A 38 1.66 5.25 -9.56
N ASP A 39 2.95 5.10 -9.86
CA ASP A 39 3.86 6.24 -9.97
C ASP A 39 3.90 6.85 -11.38
N VAL A 40 4.66 7.94 -11.54
CA VAL A 40 4.83 8.62 -12.83
C VAL A 40 5.56 7.80 -13.89
N ASN A 41 6.22 6.71 -13.51
CA ASN A 41 6.98 5.83 -14.41
C ASN A 41 6.17 4.58 -14.80
N GLY A 42 4.92 4.46 -14.34
CA GLY A 42 4.05 3.32 -14.57
C GLY A 42 4.37 2.11 -13.70
N ASN A 43 5.13 2.29 -12.60
CA ASN A 43 5.31 1.23 -11.62
C ASN A 43 4.07 1.16 -10.72
N ILE A 44 3.64 -0.05 -10.44
CA ILE A 44 2.48 -0.32 -9.57
C ILE A 44 2.98 -0.80 -8.22
N PHE A 45 2.60 -0.08 -7.18
CA PHE A 45 2.82 -0.42 -5.78
C PHE A 45 1.52 -1.00 -5.24
N PHE A 46 1.52 -2.22 -4.72
CA PHE A 46 0.29 -2.84 -4.24
C PHE A 46 0.54 -3.76 -3.07
N THR A 47 -0.50 -3.92 -2.26
CA THR A 47 -0.53 -4.85 -1.13
C THR A 47 -1.43 -6.02 -1.46
N VAL A 48 -1.12 -7.19 -0.92
CA VAL A 48 -2.03 -8.33 -0.99
C VAL A 48 -2.32 -8.89 0.39
N PHE A 49 -3.53 -9.40 0.53
CA PHE A 49 -4.02 -10.11 1.70
C PHE A 49 -4.40 -11.51 1.28
N GLU A 50 -3.82 -12.50 1.96
CA GLU A 50 -4.20 -13.89 1.81
C GLU A 50 -5.05 -14.30 3.02
N PHE A 51 -6.23 -14.86 2.76
CA PHE A 51 -7.08 -15.39 3.82
C PHE A 51 -7.10 -16.91 3.77
N ASP A 52 -6.49 -17.54 4.76
CA ASP A 52 -6.64 -18.96 5.00
C ASP A 52 -8.00 -19.22 5.65
N PHE A 53 -8.98 -19.54 4.81
CA PHE A 53 -10.33 -19.93 5.24
C PHE A 53 -10.34 -21.20 6.11
N ARG A 54 -9.36 -22.11 5.98
CA ARG A 54 -9.32 -23.35 6.76
C ARG A 54 -8.97 -23.06 8.21
N HIS A 55 -8.00 -22.18 8.44
CA HIS A 55 -7.56 -21.81 9.79
C HIS A 55 -8.15 -20.48 10.29
N LYS A 56 -8.99 -19.81 9.48
CA LYS A 56 -9.54 -18.48 9.74
C LYS A 56 -8.44 -17.46 10.09
N LYS A 57 -7.33 -17.52 9.37
CA LYS A 57 -6.17 -16.65 9.55
C LYS A 57 -5.94 -15.84 8.29
N GLY A 58 -5.73 -14.53 8.48
CA GLY A 58 -5.28 -13.65 7.41
C GLY A 58 -3.79 -13.39 7.56
N GLU A 59 -3.07 -13.41 6.45
CA GLU A 59 -1.68 -12.98 6.37
C GLU A 59 -1.58 -11.83 5.36
N SER A 60 -1.25 -10.64 5.87
CA SER A 60 -0.83 -9.54 5.01
C SER A 60 0.62 -9.73 4.64
N THR A 61 0.90 -9.61 3.35
CA THR A 61 2.25 -9.57 2.82
C THR A 61 2.82 -8.17 2.89
N GLY A 62 4.12 -8.01 2.60
CA GLY A 62 4.71 -6.70 2.42
C GLY A 62 4.17 -5.93 1.20
N LEU A 63 4.92 -4.93 0.78
CA LEU A 63 4.61 -4.12 -0.41
C LEU A 63 5.15 -4.79 -1.66
N PHE A 64 4.30 -5.11 -2.61
CA PHE A 64 4.72 -5.53 -3.94
C PHE A 64 4.94 -4.32 -4.85
N VAL A 65 6.01 -4.40 -5.65
CA VAL A 65 6.34 -3.43 -6.70
C VAL A 65 6.38 -4.17 -8.02
N LEU A 66 5.44 -3.87 -8.90
CA LEU A 66 5.47 -4.30 -10.30
C LEU A 66 6.02 -3.15 -11.12
N SER A 67 7.25 -3.29 -11.58
CA SER A 67 7.89 -2.33 -12.47
C SER A 67 7.21 -2.33 -13.84
N SER A 68 7.30 -1.21 -14.56
CA SER A 68 6.74 -1.08 -15.91
C SER A 68 7.37 -2.03 -16.94
N ASP A 69 8.55 -2.60 -16.65
CA ASP A 69 9.19 -3.65 -17.43
C ASP A 69 8.67 -5.07 -17.14
N GLY A 70 7.72 -5.22 -16.20
CA GLY A 70 7.14 -6.48 -15.77
C GLY A 70 7.88 -7.16 -14.61
N THR A 71 8.97 -6.57 -14.11
CA THR A 71 9.69 -7.10 -12.95
C THR A 71 8.85 -6.96 -11.69
N LEU A 72 8.67 -8.06 -10.96
CA LEU A 72 7.97 -8.08 -9.67
C LEU A 72 8.96 -8.21 -8.51
N LYS A 73 8.84 -7.35 -7.50
CA LYS A 73 9.61 -7.40 -6.25
C LYS A 73 8.69 -7.31 -5.04
N GLU A 74 9.06 -7.95 -3.95
CA GLU A 74 8.41 -7.81 -2.64
C GLU A 74 9.34 -7.06 -1.68
N LEU A 75 8.82 -6.00 -1.05
CA LEU A 75 9.46 -5.24 0.00
C LEU A 75 8.83 -5.59 1.35
N THR A 76 9.66 -6.03 2.28
CA THR A 76 9.30 -6.51 3.62
C THR A 76 10.22 -5.86 4.65
N ILE A 77 9.95 -6.09 5.93
CA ILE A 77 10.81 -5.66 7.04
C ILE A 77 12.27 -6.17 6.94
N LYS A 78 12.52 -7.20 6.12
CA LYS A 78 13.86 -7.81 5.98
C LYS A 78 14.73 -7.13 4.93
N ASN A 79 14.13 -6.40 4.00
CA ASN A 79 14.81 -5.86 2.81
C ASN A 79 14.34 -4.44 2.43
N SER A 80 13.69 -3.74 3.36
CA SER A 80 13.22 -2.36 3.16
C SER A 80 13.17 -1.62 4.49
N GLY A 81 12.84 -0.32 4.46
CA GLY A 81 12.63 0.49 5.65
C GLY A 81 11.24 0.35 6.31
N LEU A 82 10.41 -0.60 5.85
CA LEU A 82 9.10 -0.86 6.44
C LEU A 82 9.24 -1.32 7.90
N PRO A 83 8.45 -0.75 8.84
CA PRO A 83 8.52 -1.14 10.25
C PRO A 83 7.75 -2.44 10.53
N VAL A 84 6.75 -2.75 9.72
CA VAL A 84 5.96 -4.00 9.75
C VAL A 84 5.54 -4.37 8.32
N ASN A 85 5.28 -5.66 8.08
CA ASN A 85 4.76 -6.11 6.77
C ASN A 85 3.27 -5.80 6.60
N PHE A 86 2.53 -5.59 7.68
CA PHE A 86 1.08 -5.36 7.58
C PHE A 86 0.82 -3.91 7.15
N ILE A 87 0.57 -3.72 5.86
CA ILE A 87 0.25 -2.43 5.25
C ILE A 87 -1.27 -2.32 5.08
N GLU A 88 -1.85 -1.18 5.48
CA GLU A 88 -3.29 -0.89 5.37
C GLU A 88 -3.60 -0.13 4.07
N GLU A 89 -2.76 0.85 3.69
CA GLU A 89 -2.97 1.65 2.48
C GLU A 89 -1.62 2.17 1.93
N VAL A 90 -1.55 2.29 0.61
CA VAL A 90 -0.48 2.99 -0.11
C VAL A 90 -1.04 4.14 -0.92
N LEU A 91 -0.37 5.29 -0.87
CA LEU A 91 -0.79 6.51 -1.55
C LEU A 91 0.43 7.22 -2.14
N TYR A 92 0.39 7.53 -3.43
CA TYR A 92 1.52 8.14 -4.13
C TYR A 92 1.35 9.65 -4.31
N GLU A 93 2.38 10.41 -3.95
CA GLU A 93 2.50 11.85 -4.14
C GLU A 93 3.39 12.14 -5.34
N LYS A 94 2.82 12.77 -6.38
CA LYS A 94 3.47 12.92 -7.67
C LYS A 94 4.62 13.93 -7.70
N ASN A 95 4.54 15.03 -6.96
CA ASN A 95 5.45 16.16 -7.11
C ASN A 95 6.84 15.86 -6.54
N GLU A 96 6.91 15.25 -5.35
CA GLU A 96 8.17 14.82 -4.74
C GLU A 96 8.46 13.33 -4.95
N GLN A 97 7.55 12.62 -5.64
CA GLN A 97 7.64 11.17 -5.90
C GLN A 97 7.77 10.37 -4.59
N ILE A 98 6.88 10.68 -3.65
CA ILE A 98 6.85 10.06 -2.33
C ILE A 98 5.73 9.05 -2.27
N LEU A 99 6.06 7.84 -1.83
CA LEU A 99 5.07 6.85 -1.48
C LEU A 99 4.78 6.92 0.02
N TRP A 100 3.55 7.25 0.36
CA TRP A 100 3.04 7.21 1.73
C TRP A 100 2.38 5.86 1.98
N ILE A 101 2.77 5.23 3.08
CA ILE A 101 2.39 3.86 3.41
C ILE A 101 1.87 3.85 4.84
N SER A 102 0.59 3.59 5.06
CA SER A 102 0.06 3.38 6.42
C SER A 102 0.21 1.92 6.81
N THR A 103 0.71 1.69 8.01
CA THR A 103 1.03 0.34 8.50
C THR A 103 0.24 0.02 9.77
N ARG A 104 -0.18 -1.24 9.92
CA ARG A 104 -1.04 -1.66 11.02
C ARG A 104 -0.31 -1.53 12.35
N ASN A 105 -0.81 -0.62 13.18
CA ASN A 105 -0.27 -0.30 14.50
C ASN A 105 1.18 0.25 14.51
N ALA A 106 1.77 0.54 13.36
CA ALA A 106 3.14 1.07 13.26
C ALA A 106 3.20 2.47 12.63
N GLY A 107 2.05 3.07 12.32
CA GLY A 107 1.94 4.46 11.91
C GLY A 107 2.16 4.65 10.42
N LEU A 108 2.83 5.76 10.08
CA LEU A 108 3.02 6.22 8.71
C LEU A 108 4.47 6.04 8.29
N THR A 109 4.69 5.42 7.13
CA THR A 109 5.98 5.34 6.48
C THR A 109 6.00 6.26 5.26
N ARG A 110 7.03 7.09 5.15
CA ARG A 110 7.34 7.91 3.97
C ARG A 110 8.50 7.25 3.25
N TYR A 111 8.28 6.88 1.99
CA TYR A 111 9.32 6.32 1.13
C TYR A 111 9.61 7.28 -0.02
N ASP A 112 10.80 7.86 0.00
CA ASP A 112 11.32 8.72 -1.06
C ASP A 112 11.88 7.85 -2.19
N LEU A 113 11.15 7.78 -3.30
CA LEU A 113 11.51 6.93 -4.44
C LEU A 113 12.73 7.45 -5.19
N ILE A 114 13.07 8.73 -5.07
CA ILE A 114 14.21 9.34 -5.77
C ILE A 114 15.50 9.03 -5.02
N ASN A 115 15.47 9.20 -3.70
CA ASN A 115 16.66 9.06 -2.85
C ASN A 115 16.81 7.66 -2.25
N ASP A 116 15.83 6.78 -2.43
CA ASP A 116 15.75 5.45 -1.80
C ASP A 116 15.87 5.54 -0.27
N THR A 117 15.13 6.48 0.33
CA THR A 117 15.16 6.73 1.78
C THR A 117 13.80 6.52 2.43
N TRP A 118 13.84 6.02 3.66
CA TRP A 118 12.67 5.61 4.42
C TRP A 118 12.61 6.37 5.74
N GLU A 119 11.44 6.93 6.05
CA GLU A 119 11.17 7.58 7.32
C GLU A 119 9.89 7.00 7.93
N ASN A 120 9.92 6.76 9.24
CA ASN A 120 8.84 6.09 9.97
C ASN A 120 8.32 6.97 11.11
N TYR A 121 7.04 7.32 11.05
CA TYR A 121 6.34 8.14 12.03
C TYR A 121 5.33 7.29 12.82
N HIS A 122 5.56 7.18 14.11
CA HIS A 122 4.72 6.52 15.10
C HIS A 122 4.27 7.56 16.14
N ASN A 123 3.15 7.34 16.82
CA ASN A 123 2.73 8.23 17.93
C ASN A 123 3.69 8.25 19.14
N LYS A 124 4.79 7.49 19.10
CA LYS A 124 5.83 7.46 20.14
C LYS A 124 7.06 8.30 19.78
N ASN A 125 7.23 8.65 18.50
CA ASN A 125 8.40 9.39 18.00
C ASN A 125 8.01 10.64 17.19
N SER A 126 6.71 10.93 17.08
CA SER A 126 6.18 12.02 16.28
C SER A 126 4.91 12.59 16.92
N ASN A 127 4.38 13.66 16.33
CA ASN A 127 3.13 14.30 16.78
C ASN A 127 1.86 13.60 16.28
N LEU A 128 1.97 12.40 15.70
CA LEU A 128 0.80 11.60 15.39
C LEU A 128 0.06 11.25 16.70
N PRO A 129 -1.26 11.47 16.80
CA PRO A 129 -2.02 11.12 17.99
C PRO A 129 -2.17 9.59 18.15
N SER A 130 -2.12 8.85 17.05
CA SER A 130 -2.22 7.39 17.02
C SER A 130 -1.36 6.79 15.91
N SER A 131 -0.82 5.58 16.14
CA SER A 131 -0.16 4.78 15.11
C SER A 131 -1.14 3.95 14.27
N ARG A 132 -2.44 4.02 14.58
CA ARG A 132 -3.50 3.36 13.81
C ARG A 132 -4.12 4.36 12.83
N ILE A 133 -3.67 4.28 11.59
CA ILE A 133 -4.17 5.06 10.45
C ILE A 133 -5.13 4.17 9.66
N LEU A 134 -6.31 4.69 9.37
CA LEU A 134 -7.43 3.97 8.74
C LEU A 134 -7.61 4.33 7.26
N ASP A 135 -7.26 5.57 6.88
CA ASP A 135 -7.36 6.09 5.51
C ASP A 135 -6.43 7.29 5.34
N MET A 136 -5.95 7.50 4.11
CA MET A 136 -5.06 8.56 3.70
C MET A 136 -5.55 9.20 2.42
N LYS A 137 -5.61 10.54 2.37
CA LYS A 137 -6.00 11.28 1.15
C LYS A 137 -5.26 12.59 1.02
N PHE A 138 -4.95 12.98 -0.21
CA PHE A 138 -4.45 14.32 -0.51
C PHE A 138 -5.62 15.29 -0.73
N ASP A 139 -5.46 16.53 -0.29
CA ASP A 139 -6.31 17.64 -0.76
C ASP A 139 -5.75 18.26 -2.06
N SER A 140 -6.50 19.22 -2.62
CA SER A 140 -6.10 19.94 -3.84
C SER A 140 -4.85 20.83 -3.67
N LYS A 141 -4.38 21.03 -2.43
CA LYS A 141 -3.16 21.75 -2.10
C LYS A 141 -2.02 20.79 -1.74
N ASN A 142 -2.20 19.50 -2.00
CA ASN A 142 -1.22 18.45 -1.75
C ASN A 142 -0.87 18.27 -0.26
N ASN A 143 -1.76 18.66 0.65
CA ASN A 143 -1.66 18.30 2.05
C ASN A 143 -2.16 16.86 2.22
N LEU A 144 -1.45 16.08 3.04
CA LEU A 144 -1.85 14.72 3.37
C LEU A 144 -2.76 14.72 4.58
N PHE A 145 -3.97 14.17 4.43
CA PHE A 145 -4.89 13.91 5.52
C PHE A 145 -4.81 12.44 5.92
N LEU A 146 -4.76 12.20 7.24
CA LEU A 146 -4.77 10.87 7.83
C LEU A 146 -5.99 10.74 8.73
N ALA A 147 -6.88 9.81 8.41
CA ALA A 147 -7.92 9.40 9.35
C ALA A 147 -7.28 8.42 10.35
N THR A 148 -7.15 8.83 11.62
CA THR A 148 -6.66 7.95 12.69
C THR A 148 -7.82 7.52 13.59
N ASP A 149 -7.62 6.49 14.41
CA ASP A 149 -8.62 6.10 15.42
C ASP A 149 -8.74 7.10 16.60
N GLN A 150 -7.95 8.17 16.60
CA GLN A 150 -8.01 9.29 17.56
C GLN A 150 -8.34 10.63 16.88
N GLY A 151 -8.82 10.61 15.63
CA GLY A 151 -9.25 11.80 14.89
C GLY A 151 -8.46 12.05 13.60
N LEU A 152 -8.70 13.22 12.99
CA LEU A 152 -8.13 13.61 11.71
C LEU A 152 -6.81 14.37 11.91
N VAL A 153 -5.76 13.95 11.20
CA VAL A 153 -4.47 14.64 11.15
C VAL A 153 -4.29 15.25 9.78
N LYS A 154 -3.75 16.47 9.73
CA LYS A 154 -3.31 17.12 8.49
C LYS A 154 -1.81 17.33 8.54
N ILE A 155 -1.09 16.76 7.58
CA ILE A 155 0.32 17.04 7.32
C ILE A 155 0.35 18.07 6.18
N SER A 156 0.81 19.27 6.51
CA SER A 156 0.95 20.34 5.52
C SER A 156 2.37 20.33 4.95
N LYS A 157 2.49 20.65 3.67
CA LYS A 157 3.80 21.05 3.11
C LYS A 157 4.13 22.45 3.64
N GLU A 158 5.38 22.66 4.04
CA GLU A 158 5.88 24.01 4.39
C GLU A 158 5.87 24.94 3.17
#